data_AF-A0A6A3GKW8-F1
#
_entry.id   AF-A0A6A3GKW8-F1
#
_cell.length_a   1.000
_cell.length_b   1.000
_cell.length_c   1.000
_cell.angle_alpha   90.00
_cell.angle_beta   90.00
_cell.angle_gamma   90.00
#
_symmetry.space_group_name_H-M   'P 1'
#
loop_
_entity.id
_entity.type
_entity.pdbx_description
1 polymer ?
#
loop_
_entity_poly.entity_id
_entity_poly.type
_entity_poly.pdbx_seq_one_letter_code
_entity_poly.pdbx_strand_id
1 'polypeptide(L)'
;MPIIFKSPYPDVSIPEDAAIWNKLEQHARENGDMAAFVCGMSERSLSFAQVLEMAQFLVAGLLASGIKKGDVVVLHSFNCLEYPVVFLALNRLGAVCSPSSPLFNSEELADQMRSAKASAVISHVAFAEVAVQASALTGVSLERVFTLGHPKGASGLQTIEALMALKLPLSALPAMNPHDVVLLPFSSGTTGRPSGVELTARAMYACGARVAALERDAAYMLAVLPFFHIAATMIFHVTIFKRITTIVLPRFEPGSFLRAVEKYRLDTVNVVPPIVQFLAKHPLVDKFDLSAINRLGSGAAPLGHELVQAIRSRFGVPVLQSYGMTELAGTATHSSETVFRDGAVGQLLPNTELRVRCLDTDV
;
A
#
# COMPACT_ATOMS: atom_id res chain seq x y z
N MET A 1 34.10 18.07 -6.62
CA MET A 1 33.54 16.93 -5.89
C MET A 1 32.03 17.06 -5.89
N PRO A 2 31.27 16.01 -6.20
CA PRO A 2 29.81 16.08 -6.22
C PRO A 2 29.28 16.37 -4.80
N ILE A 3 28.29 17.26 -4.69
CA ILE A 3 27.61 17.52 -3.43
C ILE A 3 26.63 16.38 -3.17
N ILE A 4 26.85 15.65 -2.07
CA ILE A 4 25.96 14.59 -1.60
C ILE A 4 25.22 15.12 -0.37
N PHE A 5 23.89 15.22 -0.48
CA PHE A 5 23.00 15.52 0.63
C PHE A 5 22.75 14.24 1.42
N LYS A 6 22.86 14.32 2.74
CA LYS A 6 22.60 13.20 3.66
C LYS A 6 21.38 13.50 4.51
N SER A 7 20.72 12.44 4.98
CA SER A 7 19.65 12.59 5.97
C SER A 7 20.15 13.32 7.23
N PRO A 8 19.36 14.27 7.77
CA PRO A 8 19.64 14.86 9.07
C PRO A 8 19.18 13.97 10.23
N TYR A 9 18.48 12.87 9.95
CA TYR A 9 17.98 11.94 10.96
C TYR A 9 18.99 10.82 11.23
N PRO A 10 19.03 10.28 12.46
CA PRO A 10 19.83 9.09 12.75
C PRO A 10 19.42 7.91 11.87
N ASP A 11 20.40 7.09 11.51
CA ASP A 11 20.18 5.84 10.79
C ASP A 11 19.30 4.88 11.59
N VAL A 12 18.39 4.18 10.90
CA VAL A 12 17.56 3.12 11.48
C VAL A 12 18.16 1.75 11.21
N SER A 13 17.90 0.80 12.10
CA SER A 13 18.39 -0.58 11.95
C SER A 13 17.62 -1.34 10.87
N ILE A 14 18.34 -1.85 9.86
CA ILE A 14 17.80 -2.74 8.81
C ILE A 14 18.55 -4.09 8.89
N PRO A 15 18.03 -5.08 9.66
CA PRO A 15 18.66 -6.38 9.85
C PRO A 15 18.96 -7.09 8.53
N GLU A 16 19.94 -7.99 8.51
CA GLU A 16 20.29 -8.75 7.30
C GLU A 16 19.12 -9.61 6.83
N ASP A 17 18.37 -10.21 7.76
CA ASP A 17 17.17 -11.04 7.57
C ASP A 17 15.86 -10.24 7.52
N ALA A 18 15.93 -8.94 7.22
CA ALA A 18 14.80 -8.03 7.23
C ALA A 18 13.60 -8.52 6.39
N ALA A 19 12.54 -8.94 7.07
CA ALA A 19 11.28 -9.35 6.48
C ALA A 19 10.10 -8.81 7.31
N ILE A 20 9.11 -8.22 6.64
CA ILE A 20 7.92 -7.67 7.31
C ILE A 20 7.11 -8.75 8.03
N TRP A 21 7.19 -10.00 7.54
CA TRP A 21 6.56 -11.16 8.16
C TRP A 21 7.04 -11.39 9.60
N ASN A 22 8.33 -11.26 9.88
CA ASN A 22 8.88 -11.46 11.23
C ASN A 22 8.30 -10.44 12.23
N LYS A 23 8.07 -9.20 11.76
CA LYS A 23 7.40 -8.15 12.55
C LYS A 23 5.92 -8.45 12.77
N LEU A 24 5.23 -8.98 11.77
CA LEU A 24 3.84 -9.43 11.92
C LEU A 24 3.74 -10.56 12.95
N GLU A 25 4.61 -11.56 12.91
CA GLU A 25 4.66 -12.66 13.90
C GLU A 25 4.98 -12.17 15.31
N GLN A 26 5.85 -11.15 15.43
CA GLN A 26 6.10 -10.49 16.71
C GLN A 26 4.81 -9.84 17.24
N HIS A 27 4.13 -9.02 16.44
CA HIS A 27 2.95 -8.30 16.89
C HIS A 27 1.72 -9.18 17.09
N ALA A 28 1.57 -10.27 16.33
CA ALA A 28 0.53 -11.27 16.59
C ALA A 28 0.71 -11.95 17.96
N ARG A 29 1.96 -12.15 18.42
CA ARG A 29 2.25 -12.72 19.74
C ARG A 29 2.12 -11.71 20.87
N GLU A 30 2.65 -10.50 20.69
CA GLU A 30 2.72 -9.49 21.75
C GLU A 30 1.46 -8.62 21.85
N ASN A 31 0.75 -8.41 20.75
CA ASN A 31 -0.37 -7.45 20.61
C ASN A 31 -1.50 -8.07 19.76
N GLY A 32 -1.72 -9.38 19.87
CA GLY A 32 -2.56 -10.15 18.95
C GLY A 32 -4.00 -9.68 18.83
N ASP A 33 -4.58 -9.16 19.91
CA ASP A 33 -5.96 -8.68 19.96
C ASP A 33 -6.13 -7.24 19.43
N MET A 34 -5.02 -6.51 19.25
CA MET A 34 -5.08 -5.14 18.73
C MET A 34 -5.49 -5.15 17.25
N ALA A 35 -6.46 -4.30 16.90
CA ALA A 35 -6.91 -4.12 15.52
C ALA A 35 -5.76 -3.59 14.64
N ALA A 36 -5.38 -4.35 13.61
CA ALA A 36 -4.44 -3.89 12.59
C ALA A 36 -5.17 -3.10 11.50
N PHE A 37 -6.31 -3.63 11.02
CA PHE A 37 -7.10 -3.02 9.97
C PHE A 37 -8.59 -3.00 10.33
N VAL A 38 -9.27 -1.89 10.02
CA VAL A 38 -10.72 -1.73 10.22
C VAL A 38 -11.35 -1.21 8.94
N CYS A 39 -12.45 -1.82 8.50
CA CYS A 39 -13.19 -1.34 7.35
C CYS A 39 -13.96 -0.07 7.73
N GLY A 40 -13.65 1.06 7.12
CA GLY A 40 -14.34 2.33 7.39
C GLY A 40 -15.81 2.36 6.93
N MET A 41 -16.28 1.32 6.22
CA MET A 41 -17.66 1.19 5.75
C MET A 41 -18.51 0.29 6.64
N SER A 42 -17.99 -0.87 7.03
CA SER A 42 -18.74 -1.90 7.77
C SER A 42 -18.28 -2.09 9.22
N GLU A 43 -17.19 -1.43 9.62
CA GLU A 43 -16.58 -1.53 10.95
C GLU A 43 -16.04 -2.92 11.31
N ARG A 44 -16.09 -3.87 10.37
CA ARG A 44 -15.37 -5.14 10.49
C ARG A 44 -13.89 -4.84 10.69
N SER A 45 -13.27 -5.52 11.65
CA SER A 45 -11.86 -5.37 11.98
C SER A 45 -11.11 -6.70 11.83
N LEU A 46 -9.82 -6.61 11.52
CA LEU A 46 -8.86 -7.70 11.64
C LEU A 46 -7.79 -7.30 12.66
N SER A 47 -7.62 -8.11 13.69
CA SER A 47 -6.52 -7.97 14.65
C SER A 47 -5.18 -8.45 14.07
N PHE A 48 -4.06 -8.11 14.71
CA PHE A 48 -2.75 -8.63 14.28
C PHE A 48 -2.69 -10.17 14.25
N ALA A 49 -3.30 -10.84 15.24
CA ALA A 49 -3.39 -12.29 15.27
C ALA A 49 -4.24 -12.83 14.11
N GLN A 50 -5.39 -12.20 13.82
CA GLN A 50 -6.25 -12.61 12.70
C GLN A 50 -5.57 -12.39 11.35
N VAL A 51 -4.86 -11.27 11.16
CA VAL A 51 -4.10 -11.01 9.93
C VAL A 51 -3.06 -12.10 9.70
N LEU A 52 -2.29 -12.48 10.74
CA LEU A 52 -1.29 -13.54 10.64
C LEU A 52 -1.94 -14.89 10.33
N GLU A 53 -2.98 -15.27 11.07
CA GLU A 53 -3.69 -16.55 10.90
C GLU A 53 -4.26 -16.68 9.48
N MET A 54 -4.99 -15.65 9.02
CA MET A 54 -5.54 -15.62 7.67
C MET A 54 -4.44 -15.71 6.61
N ALA A 55 -3.32 -14.98 6.78
CA ALA A 55 -2.22 -15.03 5.85
C ALA A 55 -1.56 -16.43 5.83
N GLN A 56 -1.40 -17.10 6.98
CA GLN A 56 -0.86 -18.46 7.06
C GLN A 56 -1.75 -19.48 6.34
N PHE A 57 -3.06 -19.43 6.57
CA PHE A 57 -3.99 -20.32 5.86
C PHE A 57 -4.03 -20.03 4.37
N LEU A 58 -3.95 -18.76 3.98
CA LEU A 58 -3.90 -18.38 2.57
C LEU A 58 -2.62 -18.86 1.90
N VAL A 59 -1.45 -18.78 2.57
CA VAL A 59 -0.20 -19.34 2.06
C VAL A 59 -0.36 -20.84 1.78
N ALA A 60 -0.89 -21.61 2.73
CA ALA A 60 -1.08 -23.05 2.58
C ALA A 60 -2.07 -23.37 1.45
N GLY A 61 -3.16 -22.62 1.35
CA GLY A 61 -4.16 -22.76 0.28
C GLY A 61 -3.60 -22.45 -1.10
N LEU A 62 -2.84 -21.37 -1.25
CA LEU A 62 -2.20 -20.99 -2.53
C LEU A 62 -1.15 -22.01 -2.97
N LEU A 63 -0.38 -22.58 -2.03
CA LEU A 63 0.55 -23.67 -2.34
C LEU A 63 -0.20 -24.91 -2.84
N ALA A 64 -1.32 -25.26 -2.20
CA ALA A 64 -2.17 -26.38 -2.60
C ALA A 64 -2.86 -26.16 -3.96
N SER A 65 -3.19 -24.91 -4.31
CA SER A 65 -3.65 -24.53 -5.66
C SER A 65 -2.51 -24.43 -6.68
N GLY A 66 -1.27 -24.71 -6.26
CA GLY A 66 -0.10 -24.83 -7.12
C GLY A 66 0.67 -23.53 -7.36
N ILE A 67 0.38 -22.43 -6.66
CA ILE A 67 1.22 -21.22 -6.65
C ILE A 67 2.54 -21.56 -5.98
N LYS A 68 3.65 -21.09 -6.54
CA LYS A 68 5.01 -21.43 -6.09
C LYS A 68 5.83 -20.16 -5.87
N LYS A 69 6.94 -20.32 -5.14
CA LYS A 69 7.96 -19.27 -5.05
C LYS A 69 8.39 -18.83 -6.46
N GLY A 70 8.46 -17.52 -6.67
CA GLY A 70 8.78 -16.89 -7.95
C GLY A 70 7.60 -16.64 -8.88
N ASP A 71 6.42 -17.23 -8.63
CA ASP A 71 5.23 -16.92 -9.42
C ASP A 71 4.84 -15.44 -9.24
N VAL A 72 4.52 -14.78 -10.34
CA VAL A 72 3.95 -13.42 -10.31
C VAL A 72 2.44 -13.53 -10.26
N VAL A 73 1.83 -12.98 -9.20
CA VAL A 73 0.39 -12.99 -8.99
C VAL A 73 -0.13 -11.56 -9.08
N VAL A 74 -0.98 -11.31 -10.08
CA VAL A 74 -1.61 -9.99 -10.24
C VAL A 74 -2.71 -9.82 -9.20
N LEU A 75 -2.69 -8.72 -8.45
CA LEU A 75 -3.72 -8.38 -7.47
C LEU A 75 -4.57 -7.22 -8.01
N HIS A 76 -5.80 -7.52 -8.43
CA HIS A 76 -6.71 -6.60 -9.11
C HIS A 76 -7.91 -6.27 -8.23
N SER A 77 -7.77 -5.24 -7.39
CA SER A 77 -8.78 -4.97 -6.35
C SER A 77 -8.81 -3.51 -5.92
N PHE A 78 -9.96 -3.07 -5.42
CA PHE A 78 -10.04 -1.89 -4.56
C PHE A 78 -9.41 -2.18 -3.19
N ASN A 79 -9.28 -1.16 -2.36
CA ASN A 79 -8.85 -1.37 -0.98
C ASN A 79 -9.89 -2.22 -0.24
N CYS A 80 -9.42 -3.24 0.48
CA CYS A 80 -10.23 -4.08 1.35
C CYS A 80 -9.33 -4.65 2.46
N LEU A 81 -9.91 -5.30 3.47
CA LEU A 81 -9.14 -5.87 4.58
C LEU A 81 -8.33 -7.09 4.13
N GLU A 82 -8.82 -7.79 3.12
CA GLU A 82 -8.18 -8.95 2.52
C GLU A 82 -6.93 -8.57 1.71
N TYR A 83 -6.87 -7.34 1.19
CA TYR A 83 -5.73 -6.87 0.37
C TYR A 83 -4.38 -7.02 1.10
N PRO A 84 -4.17 -6.46 2.31
CA PRO A 84 -2.92 -6.66 3.04
C PRO A 84 -2.67 -8.13 3.41
N VAL A 85 -3.71 -8.92 3.67
CA VAL A 85 -3.59 -10.36 3.95
C VAL A 85 -3.03 -11.11 2.73
N VAL A 86 -3.59 -10.86 1.54
CA VAL A 86 -3.10 -11.44 0.28
C VAL A 86 -1.67 -11.00 0.01
N PHE A 87 -1.37 -9.71 0.16
CA PHE A 87 -0.02 -9.19 -0.04
C PHE A 87 1.00 -9.90 0.88
N LEU A 88 0.71 -10.00 2.18
CA LEU A 88 1.58 -10.65 3.17
C LEU A 88 1.71 -12.16 2.91
N ALA A 89 0.63 -12.83 2.50
CA ALA A 89 0.65 -14.25 2.16
C ALA A 89 1.54 -14.53 0.93
N LEU A 90 1.39 -13.75 -0.14
CA LEU A 90 2.25 -13.87 -1.33
C LEU A 90 3.73 -13.65 -0.98
N ASN A 91 4.02 -12.61 -0.20
CA ASN A 91 5.37 -12.32 0.30
C ASN A 91 5.95 -13.53 1.07
N ARG A 92 5.18 -14.11 1.99
CA ARG A 92 5.64 -15.25 2.80
C ARG A 92 5.85 -16.53 2.00
N LEU A 93 4.99 -16.76 1.00
CA LEU A 93 5.10 -17.86 0.05
C LEU A 93 6.37 -17.71 -0.81
N GLY A 94 6.80 -16.47 -1.04
CA GLY A 94 7.87 -16.12 -1.98
C GLY A 94 7.34 -15.90 -3.40
N ALA A 95 6.04 -15.70 -3.57
CA ALA A 95 5.44 -15.21 -4.79
C ALA A 95 5.55 -13.68 -4.87
N VAL A 96 5.50 -13.14 -6.08
CA VAL A 96 5.59 -11.70 -6.34
C VAL A 96 4.18 -11.13 -6.49
N CYS A 97 3.81 -10.18 -5.65
CA CYS A 97 2.54 -9.45 -5.82
C CYS A 97 2.72 -8.38 -6.91
N SER A 98 1.94 -8.44 -8.00
CA SER A 98 1.87 -7.36 -9.00
C SER A 98 0.51 -6.66 -8.88
N PRO A 99 0.41 -5.55 -8.14
CA PRO A 99 -0.87 -4.89 -7.98
C PRO A 99 -1.28 -4.17 -9.27
N SER A 100 -2.59 -4.11 -9.54
CA SER A 100 -3.15 -3.46 -10.72
C SER A 100 -4.31 -2.54 -10.36
N SER A 101 -4.58 -1.56 -11.22
CA SER A 101 -5.73 -0.69 -11.06
C SER A 101 -7.03 -1.48 -11.18
N PRO A 102 -7.98 -1.36 -10.23
CA PRO A 102 -9.31 -1.98 -10.34
C PRO A 102 -10.17 -1.34 -11.44
N LEU A 103 -9.70 -0.26 -12.08
CA LEU A 103 -10.41 0.43 -13.15
C LEU A 103 -9.99 -0.05 -14.54
N PHE A 104 -9.02 -0.96 -14.63
CA PHE A 104 -8.62 -1.51 -15.91
C PHE A 104 -9.73 -2.34 -16.54
N ASN A 105 -9.88 -2.21 -17.86
CA ASN A 105 -10.64 -3.18 -18.65
C ASN A 105 -9.82 -4.47 -18.86
N SER A 106 -10.42 -5.46 -19.52
CA SER A 106 -9.78 -6.77 -19.72
C SER A 106 -8.52 -6.72 -20.57
N GLU A 107 -8.43 -5.81 -21.54
CA GLU A 107 -7.25 -5.65 -22.39
C GLU A 107 -6.10 -4.98 -21.63
N GLU A 108 -6.38 -3.91 -20.89
CA GLU A 108 -5.40 -3.22 -20.03
C GLU A 108 -4.86 -4.16 -18.93
N LEU A 109 -5.74 -4.95 -18.32
CA LEU A 109 -5.33 -5.96 -17.34
C LEU A 109 -4.50 -7.07 -18.00
N ALA A 110 -4.90 -7.55 -19.18
CA ALA A 110 -4.13 -8.55 -19.94
C ALA A 110 -2.75 -8.02 -20.35
N ASP A 111 -2.63 -6.75 -20.72
CA ASP A 111 -1.36 -6.09 -21.02
C ASP A 111 -0.43 -6.11 -19.81
N GLN A 112 -0.92 -5.71 -18.63
CA GLN A 112 -0.12 -5.81 -17.41
C GLN A 112 0.24 -7.26 -17.09
N MET A 113 -0.71 -8.21 -17.19
CA MET A 113 -0.45 -9.64 -16.96
C MET A 113 0.65 -10.17 -17.89
N ARG A 114 0.65 -9.80 -19.18
CA ARG A 114 1.71 -10.16 -20.13
C ARG A 114 3.06 -9.55 -19.76
N SER A 115 3.09 -8.25 -19.50
CA SER A 115 4.32 -7.54 -19.12
C SER A 115 4.92 -8.06 -17.81
N ALA A 116 4.07 -8.40 -16.84
CA ALA A 116 4.45 -8.95 -15.55
C ALA A 116 4.81 -10.45 -15.62
N LYS A 117 4.52 -11.13 -16.74
CA LYS A 117 4.59 -12.59 -16.89
C LYS A 117 3.81 -13.30 -15.78
N ALA A 118 2.58 -12.84 -15.55
CA ALA A 118 1.73 -13.32 -14.47
C ALA A 118 1.40 -14.81 -14.59
N SER A 119 1.61 -15.56 -13.51
CA SER A 119 1.20 -16.96 -13.35
C SER A 119 -0.25 -17.10 -12.88
N ALA A 120 -0.81 -16.06 -12.25
CA ALA A 120 -2.16 -16.04 -11.71
C ALA A 120 -2.69 -14.62 -11.53
N VAL A 121 -4.01 -14.49 -11.32
CA VAL A 121 -4.66 -13.24 -10.94
C VAL A 121 -5.61 -13.49 -9.77
N ILE A 122 -5.55 -12.62 -8.77
CA ILE A 122 -6.50 -12.53 -7.66
C ILE A 122 -7.27 -11.23 -7.86
N SER A 123 -8.56 -11.34 -8.16
CA SER A 123 -9.41 -10.20 -8.51
C SER A 123 -10.50 -9.96 -7.45
N HIS A 124 -10.85 -8.71 -7.16
CA HIS A 124 -12.06 -8.45 -6.40
C HIS A 124 -13.27 -9.04 -7.12
N VAL A 125 -14.22 -9.62 -6.38
CA VAL A 125 -15.39 -10.27 -6.96
C VAL A 125 -16.16 -9.40 -7.95
N ALA A 126 -16.20 -8.08 -7.71
CA ALA A 126 -16.82 -7.10 -8.61
C ALA A 126 -16.19 -7.04 -10.01
N PHE A 127 -14.98 -7.56 -10.16
CA PHE A 127 -14.16 -7.56 -11.39
C PHE A 127 -13.76 -8.98 -11.82
N ALA A 128 -14.50 -10.00 -11.35
CA ALA A 128 -14.21 -11.38 -11.69
C ALA A 128 -14.31 -11.63 -13.21
N GLU A 129 -15.30 -11.02 -13.88
CA GLU A 129 -15.46 -11.13 -15.33
C GLU A 129 -14.28 -10.52 -16.10
N VAL A 130 -13.82 -9.33 -15.68
CA VAL A 130 -12.65 -8.67 -16.27
C VAL A 130 -11.41 -9.55 -16.14
N ALA A 131 -11.20 -10.17 -14.97
CA ALA A 131 -10.06 -11.06 -14.74
C ALA A 131 -10.13 -12.36 -15.57
N VAL A 132 -11.33 -12.94 -15.75
CA VAL A 132 -11.55 -14.11 -16.61
C VAL A 132 -11.29 -13.78 -18.08
N GLN A 133 -11.76 -12.64 -18.56
CA GLN A 133 -11.51 -12.19 -19.92
C GLN A 133 -10.02 -11.91 -20.14
N ALA A 134 -9.37 -11.23 -19.20
CA ALA A 134 -7.94 -10.97 -19.26
C ALA A 134 -7.12 -12.28 -19.25
N SER A 135 -7.48 -13.26 -18.40
CA SER A 135 -6.79 -14.55 -18.36
C SER A 135 -6.90 -15.32 -19.68
N ALA A 136 -8.06 -15.25 -20.35
CA ALA A 136 -8.26 -15.83 -21.68
C ALA A 136 -7.35 -15.16 -22.73
N LEU A 137 -7.18 -13.83 -22.68
CA LEU A 137 -6.30 -13.07 -23.57
C LEU A 137 -4.81 -13.36 -23.36
N THR A 138 -4.41 -13.78 -22.16
CA THR A 138 -3.01 -14.10 -21.83
C THR A 138 -2.67 -15.59 -21.81
N GLY A 139 -3.68 -16.46 -21.89
CA GLY A 139 -3.51 -17.92 -21.74
C GLY A 139 -3.28 -18.39 -20.31
N VAL A 140 -3.57 -17.56 -19.30
CA VAL A 140 -3.53 -17.98 -17.89
C VAL A 140 -4.75 -18.86 -17.63
N SER A 141 -4.54 -20.06 -17.11
CA SER A 141 -5.62 -21.03 -16.82
C SER A 141 -6.67 -20.42 -15.88
N LEU A 142 -7.96 -20.74 -16.10
CA LEU A 142 -9.05 -20.34 -15.20
C LEU A 142 -8.86 -20.87 -13.78
N GLU A 143 -8.17 -21.99 -13.59
CA GLU A 143 -7.80 -22.52 -12.27
C GLU A 143 -6.81 -21.60 -11.51
N ARG A 144 -6.18 -20.65 -12.21
CA ARG A 144 -5.28 -19.62 -11.67
C ARG A 144 -5.93 -18.23 -11.60
N VAL A 145 -7.24 -18.18 -11.75
CA VAL A 145 -8.05 -16.98 -11.54
C VAL A 145 -8.80 -17.14 -10.21
N PHE A 146 -8.41 -16.36 -9.22
CA PHE A 146 -9.00 -16.37 -7.90
C PHE A 146 -9.81 -15.09 -7.66
N THR A 147 -10.76 -15.17 -6.73
CA THR A 147 -11.56 -14.01 -6.33
C THR A 147 -11.40 -13.65 -4.85
N LEU A 148 -11.43 -12.35 -4.55
CA LEU A 148 -11.68 -11.79 -3.21
C LEU A 148 -13.19 -11.60 -3.07
N GLY A 149 -13.81 -12.32 -2.15
CA GLY A 149 -15.26 -12.38 -2.01
C GLY A 149 -15.91 -13.39 -2.96
N HIS A 150 -17.15 -13.75 -2.65
CA HIS A 150 -17.87 -14.82 -3.35
C HIS A 150 -18.64 -14.26 -4.57
N PRO A 151 -18.37 -14.74 -5.80
CA PRO A 151 -19.08 -14.31 -6.99
C PRO A 151 -20.57 -14.60 -6.91
N LYS A 152 -21.37 -13.71 -7.51
CA LYS A 152 -22.80 -13.97 -7.69
C LYS A 152 -22.95 -15.05 -8.76
N GLY A 153 -23.51 -16.20 -8.39
CA GLY A 153 -23.70 -17.35 -9.27
C GLY A 153 -22.52 -18.33 -9.26
N ALA A 154 -22.63 -19.40 -10.05
CA ALA A 154 -21.62 -20.44 -10.14
C ALA A 154 -20.58 -20.10 -11.22
N SER A 155 -19.67 -19.17 -10.94
CA SER A 155 -18.56 -18.88 -11.87
C SER A 155 -17.49 -19.98 -11.92
N GLY A 156 -17.52 -20.92 -10.97
CA GLY A 156 -16.51 -21.99 -10.85
C GLY A 156 -15.14 -21.51 -10.37
N LEU A 157 -14.97 -20.21 -10.12
CA LEU A 157 -13.70 -19.64 -9.64
C LEU A 157 -13.49 -19.96 -8.16
N GLN A 158 -12.24 -20.26 -7.79
CA GLN A 158 -11.87 -20.41 -6.39
C GLN A 158 -11.81 -19.02 -5.72
N THR A 159 -12.33 -18.92 -4.51
CA THR A 159 -12.21 -17.71 -3.68
C THR A 159 -11.03 -17.86 -2.74
N ILE A 160 -10.36 -16.76 -2.39
CA ILE A 160 -9.31 -16.80 -1.37
C ILE A 160 -9.89 -17.20 0.00
N GLU A 161 -11.16 -16.88 0.27
CA GLU A 161 -11.88 -17.31 1.47
C GLU A 161 -12.05 -18.82 1.51
N ALA A 162 -12.36 -19.47 0.38
CA ALA A 162 -12.42 -20.92 0.29
C ALA A 162 -11.06 -21.56 0.53
N LEU A 163 -9.98 -20.99 -0.04
CA LEU A 163 -8.61 -21.46 0.20
C LEU A 163 -8.24 -21.37 1.70
N MET A 164 -8.57 -20.27 2.37
CA MET A 164 -8.34 -20.13 3.81
C MET A 164 -9.21 -21.09 4.64
N ALA A 165 -10.46 -21.31 4.22
CA ALA A 165 -11.40 -22.20 4.91
C ALA A 165 -10.99 -23.68 4.87
N LEU A 166 -10.10 -24.08 3.96
CA LEU A 166 -9.49 -25.42 3.99
C LEU A 166 -8.68 -25.66 5.27
N LYS A 167 -8.20 -24.58 5.92
CA LYS A 167 -7.38 -24.63 7.14
C LYS A 167 -6.22 -25.62 7.04
N LEU A 168 -5.59 -25.68 5.86
CA LEU A 168 -4.48 -26.58 5.63
C LEU A 168 -3.32 -26.21 6.56
N PRO A 169 -2.60 -27.20 7.11
CA PRO A 169 -1.41 -26.93 7.90
C PRO A 169 -0.34 -26.28 7.01
N LEU A 170 0.22 -25.15 7.47
CA LEU A 170 1.35 -24.54 6.78
C LEU A 170 2.59 -25.41 7.00
N SER A 171 3.07 -26.04 5.92
CA SER A 171 4.36 -26.73 5.95
C SER A 171 5.49 -25.76 6.27
N ALA A 172 6.58 -26.27 6.85
CA ALA A 172 7.74 -25.45 7.16
C ALA A 172 8.33 -24.86 5.86
N LEU A 173 7.99 -23.60 5.59
CA LEU A 173 8.56 -22.85 4.49
C LEU A 173 9.93 -22.30 4.90
N PRO A 174 10.90 -22.23 3.97
CA PRO A 174 12.19 -21.62 4.26
C PRO A 174 12.02 -20.17 4.72
N ALA A 175 13.05 -19.67 5.42
CA ALA A 175 13.14 -18.26 5.75
C ALA A 175 13.03 -17.41 4.47
N MET A 176 12.35 -16.27 4.57
CA MET A 176 12.28 -15.33 3.45
C MET A 176 13.70 -14.82 3.14
N ASN A 177 14.09 -14.85 1.87
CA ASN A 177 15.32 -14.20 1.43
C ASN A 177 15.04 -12.70 1.21
N PRO A 178 15.70 -11.79 1.93
CA PRO A 178 15.44 -10.34 1.83
C PRO A 178 15.74 -9.74 0.44
N HIS A 179 16.52 -10.45 -0.39
CA HIS A 179 16.82 -10.05 -1.76
C HIS A 179 15.82 -10.55 -2.80
N ASP A 180 14.85 -11.41 -2.42
CA ASP A 180 13.79 -11.81 -3.32
C ASP A 180 12.88 -10.61 -3.64
N VAL A 181 12.47 -10.50 -4.90
CA VAL A 181 11.41 -9.58 -5.34
C VAL A 181 10.10 -10.03 -4.72
N VAL A 182 9.35 -9.10 -4.12
CA VAL A 182 8.07 -9.40 -3.47
C VAL A 182 6.92 -8.53 -3.97
N LEU A 183 7.24 -7.40 -4.60
CA LEU A 183 6.28 -6.48 -5.16
C LEU A 183 6.76 -6.04 -6.54
N LEU A 184 5.84 -6.04 -7.51
CA LEU A 184 6.07 -5.61 -8.88
C LEU A 184 4.99 -4.60 -9.30
N PRO A 185 5.03 -3.36 -8.77
CA PRO A 185 4.12 -2.31 -9.19
C PRO A 185 4.55 -1.77 -10.56
N PHE A 186 3.57 -1.32 -11.34
CA PHE A 186 3.85 -0.68 -12.63
C PHE A 186 3.90 0.84 -12.47
N SER A 187 4.98 1.45 -12.96
CA SER A 187 5.09 2.91 -13.12
C SER A 187 4.92 3.26 -14.59
N SER A 188 4.49 4.48 -14.90
CA SER A 188 4.35 4.96 -16.30
C SER A 188 5.67 4.94 -17.08
N GLY A 189 6.81 4.76 -16.38
CA GLY A 189 8.15 4.76 -16.96
C GLY A 189 8.54 6.11 -17.57
N THR A 190 9.78 6.20 -18.05
CA THR A 190 10.29 7.36 -18.81
C THR A 190 10.12 7.21 -20.32
N THR A 191 9.68 6.03 -20.78
CA THR A 191 9.62 5.62 -22.20
C THR A 191 8.18 5.55 -22.74
N GLY A 192 7.17 5.90 -21.93
CA GLY A 192 5.75 5.95 -22.33
C GLY A 192 4.99 4.62 -22.26
N ARG A 193 5.68 3.49 -22.03
CA ARG A 193 5.05 2.20 -21.71
C ARG A 193 5.24 1.87 -20.23
N PRO A 194 4.16 1.48 -19.51
CA PRO A 194 4.29 1.10 -18.11
C PRO A 194 5.31 -0.02 -17.91
N SER A 195 6.22 0.17 -16.96
CA SER A 195 7.28 -0.79 -16.64
C SER A 195 7.11 -1.32 -15.22
N GLY A 196 7.30 -2.63 -15.05
CA GLY A 196 7.28 -3.27 -13.74
C GLY A 196 8.55 -2.92 -12.95
N VAL A 197 8.38 -2.40 -11.74
CA VAL A 197 9.49 -2.04 -10.84
C VAL A 197 9.71 -3.19 -9.86
N GLU A 198 10.86 -3.84 -9.92
CA GLU A 198 11.18 -4.95 -9.01
C GLU A 198 11.55 -4.43 -7.63
N LEU A 199 10.68 -4.64 -6.64
CA LEU A 199 10.92 -4.24 -5.26
C LEU A 199 11.15 -5.46 -4.37
N THR A 200 12.34 -5.52 -3.76
CA THR A 200 12.74 -6.62 -2.88
C THR A 200 12.12 -6.50 -1.49
N ALA A 201 12.06 -7.62 -0.77
CA ALA A 201 11.61 -7.63 0.62
C ALA A 201 12.41 -6.65 1.49
N ARG A 202 13.73 -6.57 1.30
CA ARG A 202 14.62 -5.63 2.00
C ARG A 202 14.30 -4.18 1.65
N ALA A 203 14.05 -3.86 0.38
CA ALA A 203 13.72 -2.50 -0.03
C ALA A 203 12.40 -2.01 0.60
N MET A 204 11.37 -2.87 0.57
CA MET A 204 10.09 -2.60 1.21
C MET A 204 10.22 -2.44 2.72
N TYR A 205 10.93 -3.37 3.40
CA TYR A 205 11.19 -3.28 4.84
C TYR A 205 11.94 -2.00 5.19
N ALA A 206 13.00 -1.65 4.46
CA ALA A 206 13.80 -0.46 4.72
C ALA A 206 13.00 0.83 4.50
N CYS A 207 12.17 0.91 3.45
CA CYS A 207 11.25 2.02 3.28
C CYS A 207 10.27 2.14 4.47
N GLY A 208 9.67 1.02 4.87
CA GLY A 208 8.72 0.98 5.98
C GLY A 208 9.35 1.42 7.30
N ALA A 209 10.53 0.91 7.63
CA ALA A 209 11.26 1.26 8.85
C ALA A 209 11.66 2.74 8.89
N ARG A 210 12.14 3.29 7.77
CA ARG A 210 12.51 4.71 7.63
C ARG A 210 11.30 5.64 7.79
N VAL A 211 10.18 5.32 7.14
CA VAL A 211 8.94 6.09 7.27
C VAL A 211 8.40 5.99 8.69
N ALA A 212 8.33 4.77 9.25
CA ALA A 212 7.85 4.54 10.61
C ALA A 212 8.67 5.29 11.67
N ALA A 213 9.98 5.43 11.49
CA ALA A 213 10.83 6.16 12.42
C ALA A 213 10.49 7.66 12.52
N LEU A 214 9.88 8.24 11.48
CA LEU A 214 9.43 9.64 11.47
C LEU A 214 7.92 9.78 11.67
N GLU A 215 7.15 8.69 11.50
CA GLU A 215 5.72 8.70 11.70
C GLU A 215 5.37 8.88 13.19
N ARG A 216 4.40 9.76 13.46
CA ARG A 216 3.95 9.97 14.84
C ARG A 216 3.18 8.77 15.35
N ASP A 217 3.20 8.59 16.66
CA ASP A 217 2.26 7.68 17.30
C ASP A 217 0.83 8.21 17.13
N ALA A 218 -0.08 7.32 16.76
CA ALA A 218 -1.49 7.62 16.59
C ALA A 218 -2.29 6.35 16.90
N ALA A 219 -3.55 6.51 17.34
CA ALA A 219 -4.44 5.37 17.46
C ALA A 219 -4.85 4.84 16.08
N TYR A 220 -5.11 5.76 15.14
CA TYR A 220 -5.65 5.46 13.82
C TYR A 220 -4.91 6.20 12.71
N MET A 221 -4.80 5.55 11.55
CA MET A 221 -4.44 6.19 10.29
C MET A 221 -5.43 5.80 9.19
N LEU A 222 -5.52 6.61 8.13
CA LEU A 222 -6.45 6.36 7.02
C LEU A 222 -5.75 5.77 5.80
N ALA A 223 -6.34 4.72 5.25
CA ALA A 223 -6.05 4.16 3.94
C ALA A 223 -7.22 4.40 2.99
N VAL A 224 -7.20 5.55 2.31
CA VAL A 224 -8.17 5.89 1.24
C VAL A 224 -7.52 5.93 -0.14
N LEU A 225 -6.20 6.12 -0.20
CA LEU A 225 -5.45 6.07 -1.44
C LEU A 225 -5.34 4.62 -1.94
N PRO A 226 -5.31 4.37 -3.26
CA PRO A 226 -5.40 3.02 -3.78
C PRO A 226 -4.16 2.18 -3.45
N PHE A 227 -4.35 1.03 -2.80
CA PHE A 227 -3.29 0.11 -2.37
C PHE A 227 -2.44 -0.45 -3.51
N PHE A 228 -2.89 -0.33 -4.76
CA PHE A 228 -2.09 -0.74 -5.90
C PHE A 228 -0.96 0.23 -6.26
N HIS A 229 -0.99 1.45 -5.71
CA HIS A 229 0.12 2.39 -5.78
C HIS A 229 1.04 2.24 -4.57
N ILE A 230 2.35 2.23 -4.83
CA ILE A 230 3.41 2.04 -3.82
C ILE A 230 3.23 2.88 -2.55
N ALA A 231 2.82 4.14 -2.67
CA ALA A 231 2.62 5.04 -1.53
C ALA A 231 1.57 4.49 -0.54
N ALA A 232 0.49 3.91 -1.05
CA ALA A 232 -0.55 3.31 -0.23
C ALA A 232 -0.21 1.87 0.18
N THR A 233 0.51 1.10 -0.66
CA THR A 233 1.03 -0.22 -0.27
C THR A 233 1.91 -0.13 0.98
N MET A 234 2.69 0.95 1.11
CA MET A 234 3.56 1.17 2.28
C MET A 234 2.79 1.39 3.60
N ILE A 235 1.48 1.70 3.56
CA ILE A 235 0.65 1.82 4.77
C ILE A 235 0.63 0.50 5.56
N PHE A 236 0.73 -0.66 4.88
CA PHE A 236 0.80 -1.96 5.56
C PHE A 236 2.03 -2.06 6.46
N HIS A 237 3.17 -1.55 5.97
CA HIS A 237 4.41 -1.57 6.72
C HIS A 237 4.33 -0.61 7.91
N VAL A 238 3.81 0.60 7.71
CA VAL A 238 3.62 1.57 8.81
C VAL A 238 2.70 1.01 9.88
N THR A 239 1.58 0.39 9.49
CA THR A 239 0.64 -0.31 10.39
C THR A 239 1.38 -1.32 11.26
N ILE A 240 2.21 -2.17 10.64
CA ILE A 240 2.94 -3.23 11.34
C ILE A 240 4.05 -2.63 12.22
N PHE A 241 4.90 -1.73 11.70
CA PHE A 241 6.01 -1.16 12.47
C PHE A 241 5.56 -0.32 13.67
N LYS A 242 4.47 0.44 13.53
CA LYS A 242 3.99 1.38 14.55
C LYS A 242 2.84 0.85 15.39
N ARG A 243 2.23 -0.26 14.99
CA ARG A 243 0.97 -0.77 15.57
C ARG A 243 -0.14 0.28 15.55
N ILE A 244 -0.23 1.05 14.46
CA ILE A 244 -1.32 2.03 14.28
C ILE A 244 -2.46 1.32 13.55
N THR A 245 -3.69 1.40 14.08
CA THR A 245 -4.85 0.78 13.43
C THR A 245 -5.19 1.52 12.13
N THR A 246 -5.16 0.82 11.00
CA THR A 246 -5.48 1.42 9.70
C THR A 246 -6.97 1.31 9.38
N ILE A 247 -7.61 2.46 9.18
CA ILE A 247 -8.99 2.56 8.69
C ILE A 247 -8.96 2.48 7.16
N VAL A 248 -9.51 1.41 6.61
CA VAL A 248 -9.51 1.11 5.17
C VAL A 248 -10.82 1.55 4.54
N LEU A 249 -10.73 2.48 3.59
CA LEU A 249 -11.83 2.84 2.68
C LEU A 249 -11.53 2.28 1.28
N PRO A 250 -12.51 1.66 0.59
CA PRO A 250 -12.29 1.06 -0.72
C PRO A 250 -11.73 2.01 -1.78
N ARG A 251 -12.21 3.25 -1.73
CA ARG A 251 -11.82 4.37 -2.58
C ARG A 251 -12.26 5.68 -1.92
N PHE A 252 -11.84 6.80 -2.48
CA PHE A 252 -12.35 8.10 -2.09
C PHE A 252 -13.80 8.27 -2.52
N GLU A 253 -14.69 8.41 -1.53
CA GLU A 253 -16.06 8.88 -1.70
C GLU A 253 -16.29 9.97 -0.64
N PRO A 254 -16.67 11.21 -1.02
CA PRO A 254 -16.69 12.36 -0.12
C PRO A 254 -17.35 12.11 1.25
N GLY A 255 -18.53 11.51 1.26
CA GLY A 255 -19.30 11.31 2.49
C GLY A 255 -18.70 10.25 3.42
N SER A 256 -18.25 9.11 2.90
CA SER A 256 -17.65 8.07 3.74
C SER A 256 -16.24 8.44 4.19
N PHE A 257 -15.49 9.17 3.36
CA PHE A 257 -14.21 9.76 3.73
C PHE A 257 -14.35 10.70 4.94
N LEU A 258 -15.26 11.68 4.86
CA LEU A 258 -15.47 12.63 5.94
C LEU A 258 -15.99 11.96 7.22
N ARG A 259 -16.92 11.01 7.11
CA ARG A 259 -17.39 10.20 8.25
C ARG A 259 -16.26 9.43 8.93
N ALA A 260 -15.35 8.83 8.15
CA ALA A 260 -14.22 8.09 8.72
C ALA A 260 -13.27 9.04 9.46
N VAL A 261 -12.97 10.21 8.89
CA VAL A 261 -12.10 11.20 9.51
C VAL A 261 -12.66 11.70 10.84
N GLU A 262 -13.96 12.04 10.89
CA GLU A 262 -14.66 12.47 12.10
C GLU A 262 -14.74 11.36 13.14
N LYS A 263 -15.25 10.17 12.76
CA LYS A 263 -15.49 9.05 13.68
C LYS A 263 -14.22 8.57 14.36
N TYR A 264 -13.14 8.42 13.61
CA TYR A 264 -11.86 7.91 14.13
C TYR A 264 -10.94 9.03 14.61
N ARG A 265 -11.42 10.29 14.64
CA ARG A 265 -10.70 11.48 15.11
C ARG A 265 -9.26 11.53 14.56
N LEU A 266 -9.13 11.44 13.24
CA LEU A 266 -7.82 11.31 12.61
C LEU A 266 -6.97 12.57 12.78
N ASP A 267 -5.82 12.43 13.44
CA ASP A 267 -4.82 13.48 13.60
C ASP A 267 -4.17 13.91 12.28
N THR A 268 -3.87 12.91 11.45
CA THR A 268 -3.17 13.07 10.18
C THR A 268 -3.94 12.41 9.06
N VAL A 269 -4.14 13.16 7.98
CA VAL A 269 -4.83 12.66 6.79
C VAL A 269 -3.90 12.83 5.58
N ASN A 270 -3.33 11.70 5.14
CA ASN A 270 -2.46 11.61 3.97
C ASN A 270 -3.30 11.41 2.71
N VAL A 271 -3.27 12.39 1.80
CA VAL A 271 -4.12 12.45 0.61
C VAL A 271 -3.35 12.91 -0.64
N VAL A 272 -4.04 13.05 -1.76
CA VAL A 272 -3.48 13.54 -3.03
C VAL A 272 -4.12 14.89 -3.39
N PRO A 273 -3.52 15.70 -4.29
CA PRO A 273 -3.99 17.05 -4.59
C PRO A 273 -5.49 17.20 -4.90
N PRO A 274 -6.15 16.28 -5.63
CA PRO A 274 -7.60 16.36 -5.84
C PRO A 274 -8.43 16.31 -4.54
N ILE A 275 -8.00 15.51 -3.55
CA ILE A 275 -8.68 15.42 -2.25
C ILE A 275 -8.35 16.63 -1.38
N VAL A 276 -7.14 17.18 -1.47
CA VAL A 276 -6.80 18.47 -0.83
C VAL A 276 -7.68 19.59 -1.38
N GLN A 277 -7.89 19.65 -2.70
CA GLN A 277 -8.82 20.60 -3.33
C GLN A 277 -10.26 20.44 -2.80
N PHE A 278 -10.73 19.20 -2.69
CA PHE A 278 -12.03 18.90 -2.10
C PHE A 278 -12.13 19.40 -0.65
N LEU A 279 -11.15 19.05 0.19
CA LEU A 279 -11.07 19.50 1.59
C LEU A 279 -11.02 21.02 1.71
N ALA A 280 -10.36 21.71 0.78
CA ALA A 280 -10.24 23.17 0.81
C ALA A 280 -11.52 23.90 0.41
N LYS A 281 -12.29 23.36 -0.55
CA LYS A 281 -13.33 24.15 -1.25
C LYS A 281 -14.74 23.60 -1.17
N HIS A 282 -14.92 22.32 -0.87
CA HIS A 282 -16.24 21.70 -0.97
C HIS A 282 -17.10 21.98 0.28
N PRO A 283 -18.38 22.40 0.16
CA PRO A 283 -19.23 22.78 1.30
C PRO A 283 -19.66 21.59 2.17
N LEU A 284 -19.64 20.37 1.62
CA LEU A 284 -19.91 19.15 2.41
C LEU A 284 -18.98 19.00 3.62
N VAL A 285 -17.74 19.50 3.50
CA VAL A 285 -16.72 19.42 4.55
C VAL A 285 -17.17 20.18 5.81
N ASP A 286 -17.92 21.28 5.68
CA ASP A 286 -18.43 22.07 6.82
C ASP A 286 -19.52 21.35 7.63
N LYS A 287 -19.98 20.18 7.15
CA LYS A 287 -21.00 19.37 7.82
C LYS A 287 -20.42 18.32 8.77
N PHE A 288 -19.11 18.26 8.93
CA PHE A 288 -18.40 17.27 9.74
C PHE A 288 -17.45 17.95 10.72
N ASP A 289 -17.32 17.38 11.92
CA ASP A 289 -16.28 17.77 12.89
C ASP A 289 -14.93 17.16 12.48
N LEU A 290 -14.10 17.97 11.83
CA LEU A 290 -12.74 17.61 11.45
C LEU A 290 -11.69 18.28 12.35
N SER A 291 -12.08 18.76 13.54
CA SER A 291 -11.18 19.45 14.48
C SER A 291 -10.03 18.60 15.00
N ALA A 292 -10.11 17.27 14.83
CA ALA A 292 -9.04 16.36 15.20
C ALA A 292 -7.84 16.42 14.24
N ILE A 293 -8.00 16.93 13.01
CA ILE A 293 -6.89 17.04 12.06
C ILE A 293 -5.94 18.13 12.55
N ASN A 294 -4.67 17.77 12.79
CA ASN A 294 -3.59 18.71 13.11
C ASN A 294 -2.63 18.92 11.94
N ARG A 295 -2.61 18.00 10.96
CA ARG A 295 -1.82 18.14 9.73
C ARG A 295 -2.43 17.35 8.57
N LEU A 296 -2.24 17.86 7.36
CA LEU A 296 -2.49 17.12 6.12
C LEU A 296 -1.18 16.71 5.49
N GLY A 297 -1.11 15.48 4.98
CA GLY A 297 -0.03 15.03 4.11
C GLY A 297 -0.46 15.02 2.66
N SER A 298 0.40 15.46 1.75
CA SER A 298 0.18 15.35 0.31
C SER A 298 1.43 14.90 -0.43
N GLY A 299 1.26 13.97 -1.37
CA GLY A 299 2.35 13.47 -2.21
C GLY A 299 1.90 13.25 -3.64
N ALA A 300 2.74 12.55 -4.41
CA ALA A 300 2.57 12.18 -5.81
C ALA A 300 2.57 13.33 -6.84
N ALA A 301 2.07 14.51 -6.49
CA ALA A 301 2.14 15.68 -7.36
C ALA A 301 2.30 16.99 -6.54
N PRO A 302 2.89 18.04 -7.13
CA PRO A 302 3.06 19.32 -6.46
C PRO A 302 1.72 19.98 -6.10
N LEU A 303 1.66 20.61 -4.93
CA LEU A 303 0.57 21.49 -4.54
C LEU A 303 0.89 22.96 -4.84
N GLY A 304 -0.07 23.65 -5.46
CA GLY A 304 -0.01 25.10 -5.64
C GLY A 304 -0.18 25.86 -4.33
N HIS A 305 0.50 27.00 -4.20
CA HIS A 305 0.45 27.85 -3.01
C HIS A 305 -0.98 28.24 -2.61
N GLU A 306 -1.83 28.58 -3.58
CA GLU A 306 -3.25 28.93 -3.33
C GLU A 306 -4.01 27.83 -2.59
N LEU A 307 -3.77 26.56 -2.95
CA LEU A 307 -4.45 25.43 -2.33
C LEU A 307 -3.95 25.20 -0.89
N VAL A 308 -2.65 25.36 -0.66
CA VAL A 308 -2.07 25.31 0.71
C VAL A 308 -2.66 26.41 1.58
N GLN A 309 -2.78 27.64 1.08
CA GLN A 309 -3.39 28.75 1.81
C GLN A 309 -4.88 28.54 2.09
N ALA A 310 -5.62 27.94 1.14
CA ALA A 310 -7.03 27.61 1.35
C ALA A 310 -7.22 26.58 2.48
N ILE A 311 -6.36 25.56 2.56
CA ILE A 311 -6.37 24.61 3.69
C ILE A 311 -6.02 25.32 4.99
N ARG A 312 -4.94 26.11 5.01
CA ARG A 312 -4.54 26.85 6.21
C ARG A 312 -5.66 27.78 6.70
N SER A 313 -6.36 28.44 5.79
CA SER A 313 -7.48 29.33 6.13
C SER A 313 -8.68 28.56 6.68
N ARG A 314 -8.97 27.36 6.17
CA ARG A 314 -10.13 26.56 6.58
C ARG A 314 -9.90 25.77 7.86
N PHE A 315 -8.73 25.16 8.00
CA PHE A 315 -8.43 24.20 9.07
C PHE A 315 -7.39 24.72 10.08
N GLY A 316 -6.63 25.77 9.75
CA GLY A 316 -5.54 26.24 10.61
C GLY A 316 -4.30 25.33 10.64
N VAL A 317 -4.26 24.28 9.80
CA VAL A 317 -3.20 23.26 9.81
C VAL A 317 -2.23 23.38 8.64
N PRO A 318 -0.97 22.90 8.78
CA PRO A 318 -0.05 22.81 7.66
C PRO A 318 -0.43 21.68 6.68
N VAL A 319 -0.07 21.87 5.41
CA VAL A 319 -0.05 20.80 4.41
C VAL A 319 1.40 20.41 4.17
N LEU A 320 1.77 19.23 4.66
CA LEU A 320 3.11 18.68 4.56
C LEU A 320 3.24 17.90 3.25
N GLN A 321 4.30 18.18 2.50
CA GLN A 321 4.57 17.49 1.25
C GLN A 321 5.73 16.50 1.38
N SER A 322 5.65 15.40 0.66
CA SER A 322 6.69 14.38 0.59
C SER A 322 6.98 14.04 -0.87
N TYR A 323 8.24 13.72 -1.15
CA TYR A 323 8.66 13.17 -2.43
C TYR A 323 8.98 11.69 -2.31
N GLY A 324 8.62 10.94 -3.34
CA GLY A 324 8.86 9.51 -3.46
C GLY A 324 8.62 9.06 -4.89
N MET A 325 9.10 7.87 -5.20
CA MET A 325 8.93 7.22 -6.49
C MET A 325 8.76 5.72 -6.27
N THR A 326 8.12 5.05 -7.23
CA THR A 326 7.98 3.58 -7.21
C THR A 326 9.34 2.90 -7.13
N GLU A 327 10.31 3.39 -7.89
CA GLU A 327 11.70 2.91 -7.96
C GLU A 327 12.47 3.08 -6.65
N LEU A 328 11.97 3.92 -5.72
CA LEU A 328 12.55 4.12 -4.38
C LEU A 328 11.84 3.30 -3.29
N ALA A 329 10.98 2.35 -3.71
CA ALA A 329 10.02 1.65 -2.85
C ALA A 329 9.03 2.58 -2.13
N GLY A 330 8.83 3.81 -2.63
CA GLY A 330 7.94 4.81 -2.07
C GLY A 330 8.67 6.08 -1.64
N THR A 331 8.44 6.51 -0.40
CA THR A 331 8.86 7.81 0.13
C THR A 331 10.38 7.90 0.26
N ALA A 332 10.94 9.04 -0.15
CA ALA A 332 12.36 9.38 -0.01
C ALA A 332 12.58 10.61 0.88
N THR A 333 11.60 11.51 0.93
CA THR A 333 11.65 12.70 1.79
C THR A 333 10.37 12.85 2.62
N HIS A 334 10.50 13.47 3.77
CA HIS A 334 9.41 13.73 4.70
C HIS A 334 9.47 15.16 5.21
N SER A 335 8.34 15.86 5.20
CA SER A 335 8.17 17.14 5.89
C SER A 335 7.54 16.90 7.26
N SER A 336 7.99 17.62 8.28
CA SER A 336 7.39 17.61 9.61
C SER A 336 6.83 18.99 9.96
N GLU A 337 6.03 19.09 11.03
CA GLU A 337 5.49 20.37 11.51
C GLU A 337 6.57 21.38 11.95
N THR A 338 7.75 20.89 12.34
CA THR A 338 8.88 21.74 12.72
C THR A 338 9.85 22.00 11.57
N VAL A 339 9.76 21.19 10.51
CA VAL A 339 10.65 21.26 9.35
C VAL A 339 9.82 21.15 8.08
N PHE A 340 9.19 22.28 7.72
CA PHE A 340 8.50 22.44 6.45
C PHE A 340 8.68 23.85 5.90
N ARG A 341 8.53 23.99 4.59
CA ARG A 341 8.48 25.26 3.87
C ARG A 341 7.50 25.10 2.72
N ASP A 342 6.73 26.13 2.41
CA ASP A 342 5.81 26.12 1.26
C ASP A 342 6.56 25.69 -0.02
N GLY A 343 5.99 24.71 -0.73
CA GLY A 343 6.57 24.13 -1.94
C GLY A 343 7.75 23.17 -1.73
N ALA A 344 8.29 23.03 -0.51
CA ALA A 344 9.30 22.02 -0.22
C ALA A 344 8.66 20.64 0.02
N VAL A 345 9.39 19.60 -0.34
CA VAL A 345 9.00 18.19 -0.14
C VAL A 345 9.68 17.56 1.08
N GLY A 346 10.22 18.38 1.98
CA GLY A 346 10.82 17.95 3.23
C GLY A 346 12.30 17.55 3.13
N GLN A 347 12.76 16.80 4.13
CA GLN A 347 14.14 16.33 4.27
C GLN A 347 14.24 14.83 3.97
N LEU A 348 15.44 14.36 3.62
CA LEU A 348 15.70 12.95 3.34
C LEU A 348 15.38 12.06 4.54
N LEU A 349 14.69 10.95 4.30
CA LEU A 349 14.47 9.90 5.31
C LEU A 349 15.81 9.33 5.85
N PRO A 350 15.83 8.69 7.04
CA PRO A 350 17.01 7.99 7.54
C PRO A 350 17.70 7.09 6.51
N ASN A 351 19.00 6.81 6.64
CA ASN A 351 19.76 5.94 5.73
C ASN A 351 19.69 6.33 4.23
N THR A 352 19.41 7.60 3.92
CA THR A 352 19.21 8.06 2.52
C THR A 352 20.21 9.16 2.17
N GLU A 353 20.82 9.03 0.99
CA GLU A 353 21.65 10.05 0.36
C GLU A 353 21.04 10.49 -0.97
N LEU A 354 21.22 11.75 -1.33
CA LEU A 354 20.71 12.31 -2.58
C LEU A 354 21.75 13.23 -3.21
N ARG A 355 21.83 13.21 -4.54
CA ARG A 355 22.59 14.19 -5.33
C ARG A 355 21.68 14.84 -6.36
N VAL A 356 21.95 16.10 -6.67
CA VAL A 356 21.33 16.81 -7.79
C VAL A 356 22.40 16.97 -8.86
N ARG A 357 22.12 16.51 -10.08
CA ARG A 357 23.05 16.57 -11.22
C ARG A 357 22.57 17.64 -12.20
N CYS A 358 23.49 18.40 -12.76
CA CYS A 358 23.18 19.27 -13.89
C CYS A 358 22.80 18.41 -15.12
N LEU A 359 21.86 18.88 -15.94
CA LEU A 359 21.47 18.18 -17.17
C LEU A 359 22.45 18.46 -18.33
N ASP A 360 23.09 19.63 -18.31
CA ASP A 360 23.96 20.10 -19.40
C ASP A 360 25.44 19.80 -19.17
N THR A 361 25.83 19.61 -17.90
CA THR A 361 27.21 19.30 -17.53
C THR A 361 27.23 17.96 -16.82
N ASP A 362 28.20 17.10 -17.11
CA ASP A 362 28.35 15.80 -16.44
C ASP A 362 28.66 15.89 -14.93
N VAL A 363 28.74 17.12 -14.40
CA VAL A 363 28.98 17.51 -12.99
C VAL A 363 27.74 17.36 -12.10
#